data_AF-A0A927B6J5-F1
#
_entry.id   AF-A0A927B6J5-F1
#
_cell.length_a   1.000
_cell.length_b   1.000
_cell.length_c   1.000
_cell.angle_alpha   90.00
_cell.angle_beta   90.00
_cell.angle_gamma   90.00
#
_symmetry.space_group_name_H-M   'P 1'
#
loop_
_entity.id
_entity.type
_entity.pdbx_description
1 polymer ?
#
loop_
_entity_poly.entity_id
_entity_poly.type
_entity_poly.pdbx_seq_one_letter_code
_entity_poly.pdbx_strand_id
1 'polypeptide(L)'
;MAPGIISSGNGQGVLQSGAKASLPATNSIVETPSDTFLLDFNKDIVDQILPFDSLYQLAVKNSPVLKFERANGEAEKANYNFSKIVVLKNVYPFLNYSNGTQSLASNGTLVSDLSQIINGYRYGINVQIPFDELIGRKSKMRQAAATYRAVVARREIEELNLKREMIKVYQDMLTSQRILRVRYRDEQTSGMAFQVAEVELKQGKIEPRELAQISNFYAQAKSATEYQSGEFLKHFYDLQALIGVPIQYLQMSTKVVPILPQSEQMPVNVLPSSSKPELKKSESKKKP
;
A
#
# COMPACT_ATOMS: atom_id res chain seq x y z
N MET A 1 -37.36 21.05 47.80
CA MET A 1 -38.16 20.45 46.71
C MET A 1 -37.41 19.23 46.19
N ALA A 2 -37.96 18.05 46.47
CA ALA A 2 -37.75 16.74 45.83
C ALA A 2 -39.16 16.09 45.80
N PRO A 3 -39.47 14.94 45.14
CA PRO A 3 -38.62 13.93 44.45
C PRO A 3 -39.26 13.29 43.16
N GLY A 4 -38.68 12.18 42.67
CA GLY A 4 -39.33 11.07 41.90
C GLY A 4 -39.05 11.07 40.39
N ILE A 5 -38.56 10.03 39.67
CA ILE A 5 -38.85 8.57 39.62
C ILE A 5 -40.38 8.36 39.64
N ILE A 6 -41.09 7.72 38.68
CA ILE A 6 -41.11 6.31 38.23
C ILE A 6 -42.04 6.23 36.97
N SER A 7 -41.80 5.36 35.96
CA SER A 7 -42.49 4.07 35.68
C SER A 7 -43.67 4.08 34.68
N SER A 8 -43.79 2.91 34.01
CA SER A 8 -44.90 2.33 33.23
C SER A 8 -45.09 2.81 31.78
N GLY A 9 -45.08 1.96 30.76
CA GLY A 9 -45.33 0.51 30.70
C GLY A 9 -46.80 0.21 30.41
N ASN A 10 -47.01 -0.68 29.42
CA ASN A 10 -48.28 -1.20 28.84
C ASN A 10 -48.77 -0.44 27.58
N GLY A 11 -49.14 -1.09 26.48
CA GLY A 11 -49.24 -2.51 26.17
C GLY A 11 -49.96 -2.71 24.83
N GLN A 12 -49.41 -3.59 24.00
CA GLN A 12 -50.02 -4.55 23.05
C GLN A 12 -51.38 -4.20 22.40
N GLY A 13 -51.45 -4.10 21.07
CA GLY A 13 -51.82 -5.18 20.11
C GLY A 13 -52.90 -4.63 19.15
N VAL A 14 -53.22 -5.07 17.93
CA VAL A 14 -53.14 -6.36 17.20
C VAL A 14 -53.44 -6.08 15.69
N LEU A 15 -52.65 -6.70 14.79
CA LEU A 15 -52.87 -7.24 13.42
C LEU A 15 -53.77 -6.57 12.35
N GLN A 16 -53.20 -6.35 11.14
CA GLN A 16 -53.53 -7.03 9.84
C GLN A 16 -52.87 -6.24 8.68
N SER A 17 -51.95 -6.84 7.93
CA SER A 17 -52.13 -7.62 6.69
C SER A 17 -52.08 -6.78 5.40
N GLY A 18 -51.07 -7.07 4.55
CA GLY A 18 -51.19 -6.95 3.09
C GLY A 18 -50.49 -5.77 2.40
N ALA A 19 -49.22 -5.95 2.03
CA ALA A 19 -48.68 -5.43 0.76
C ALA A 19 -47.36 -6.13 0.41
N LYS A 20 -47.41 -7.00 -0.59
CA LYS A 20 -46.23 -7.52 -1.30
C LYS A 20 -45.52 -6.36 -2.00
N ALA A 21 -44.25 -6.13 -1.70
CA ALA A 21 -43.34 -5.40 -2.57
C ALA A 21 -42.00 -6.14 -2.62
N SER A 22 -41.75 -6.75 -3.77
CA SER A 22 -40.58 -7.53 -4.14
C SER A 22 -39.31 -6.69 -4.13
N LEU A 23 -38.31 -7.17 -3.40
CA LEU A 23 -36.91 -6.74 -3.49
C LEU A 23 -36.32 -7.23 -4.83
N PRO A 24 -35.65 -6.38 -5.63
CA PRO A 24 -34.77 -6.88 -6.68
C PRO A 24 -33.45 -7.35 -6.04
N ALA A 25 -33.32 -8.67 -5.93
CA ALA A 25 -32.04 -9.34 -5.70
C ALA A 25 -31.13 -9.08 -6.90
N THR A 26 -30.13 -8.23 -6.71
CA THR A 26 -28.97 -8.18 -7.61
C THR A 26 -27.81 -8.74 -6.82
N ASN A 27 -27.63 -10.06 -6.92
CA ASN A 27 -26.43 -10.75 -6.46
C ASN A 27 -25.24 -10.25 -7.30
N SER A 28 -24.66 -9.14 -6.88
CA SER A 28 -23.27 -8.84 -7.19
C SER A 28 -22.46 -9.44 -6.06
N ILE A 29 -22.02 -10.68 -6.25
CA ILE A 29 -20.90 -11.22 -5.49
C ILE A 29 -19.74 -10.30 -5.88
N VAL A 30 -19.48 -9.30 -5.05
CA VAL A 30 -18.19 -8.63 -5.05
C VAL A 30 -17.22 -9.70 -4.60
N GLU A 31 -16.56 -10.32 -5.57
CA GLU A 31 -15.34 -11.08 -5.33
C GLU A 31 -14.36 -10.09 -4.72
N THR A 32 -14.35 -9.99 -3.39
CA THR A 32 -13.16 -9.56 -2.68
C THR A 32 -12.06 -10.49 -3.16
N PRO A 33 -10.97 -9.98 -3.77
CA PRO A 33 -9.83 -10.83 -4.09
C PRO A 33 -9.46 -11.50 -2.78
N SER A 34 -9.56 -12.82 -2.75
CA SER A 34 -9.21 -13.59 -1.58
C SER A 34 -7.71 -13.36 -1.38
N ASP A 35 -7.37 -12.50 -0.42
CA ASP A 35 -6.01 -12.30 0.11
C ASP A 35 -5.51 -13.56 0.86
N THR A 36 -5.95 -14.74 0.41
CA THR A 36 -5.53 -16.03 0.92
C THR A 36 -4.18 -16.36 0.30
N PHE A 37 -3.19 -15.77 0.93
CA PHE A 37 -1.78 -16.03 0.78
C PHE A 37 -1.49 -17.54 0.93
N LEU A 38 -1.07 -18.19 -0.16
CA LEU A 38 -0.55 -19.56 -0.14
C LEU A 38 0.98 -19.51 0.07
N LEU A 39 1.44 -19.10 1.26
CA LEU A 39 2.78 -19.49 1.67
C LEU A 39 2.75 -20.92 2.17
N ASP A 40 3.61 -21.74 1.61
CA ASP A 40 3.89 -23.04 2.18
C ASP A 40 4.89 -22.83 3.32
N PHE A 41 4.38 -22.73 4.55
CA PHE A 41 5.18 -22.55 5.77
C PHE A 41 6.17 -23.71 6.01
N ASN A 42 6.00 -24.84 5.32
CA ASN A 42 6.91 -25.99 5.39
C ASN A 42 8.13 -25.85 4.47
N LYS A 43 8.07 -24.98 3.45
CA LYS A 43 9.19 -24.69 2.56
C LYS A 43 9.97 -23.47 3.04
N ASP A 44 11.26 -23.40 2.71
CA ASP A 44 12.08 -22.24 3.06
C ASP A 44 11.48 -20.98 2.40
N ILE A 45 11.37 -19.90 3.17
CA ILE A 45 10.85 -18.64 2.64
C ILE A 45 11.86 -18.07 1.66
N VAL A 46 13.15 -18.31 1.88
CA VAL A 46 14.23 -17.86 0.98
C VAL A 46 14.02 -18.33 -0.46
N ASP A 47 13.36 -19.48 -0.65
CA ASP A 47 13.05 -20.02 -1.98
C ASP A 47 11.71 -19.51 -2.56
N GLN A 48 10.87 -18.88 -1.73
CA GLN A 48 9.52 -18.40 -2.09
C GLN A 48 9.46 -16.88 -2.30
N ILE A 49 10.32 -16.11 -1.61
CA ILE A 49 10.41 -14.66 -1.74
C ILE A 49 11.56 -14.26 -2.66
N LEU A 50 11.42 -13.08 -3.27
CA LEU A 50 12.52 -12.45 -4.00
C LEU A 50 13.76 -12.28 -3.09
N PRO A 51 14.98 -12.44 -3.63
CA PRO A 51 16.20 -12.17 -2.87
C PRO A 51 16.22 -10.72 -2.40
N PHE A 52 16.87 -10.48 -1.26
CA PHE A 52 16.91 -9.17 -0.59
C PHE A 52 17.24 -8.01 -1.55
N ASP A 53 18.21 -8.17 -2.45
CA ASP A 53 18.60 -7.12 -3.39
C ASP A 53 17.47 -6.70 -4.34
N SER A 54 16.63 -7.65 -4.77
CA SER A 54 15.47 -7.37 -5.62
C SER A 54 14.35 -6.68 -4.83
N LEU A 55 14.13 -7.10 -3.58
CA LEU A 55 13.20 -6.45 -2.66
C LEU A 55 13.62 -5.01 -2.35
N TYR A 56 14.92 -4.78 -2.14
CA TYR A 56 15.47 -3.45 -1.90
C TYR A 56 15.26 -2.52 -3.11
N GLN A 57 15.54 -2.98 -4.33
CA GLN A 57 15.29 -2.17 -5.53
C GLN A 57 13.81 -1.84 -5.70
N LEU A 58 12.92 -2.77 -5.37
CA LEU A 58 11.49 -2.53 -5.39
C LEU A 58 11.07 -1.49 -4.34
N ALA A 59 11.64 -1.58 -3.13
CA ALA A 59 11.41 -0.63 -2.05
C ALA A 59 11.93 0.78 -2.39
N VAL A 60 13.11 0.91 -3.00
CA VAL A 60 13.64 2.23 -3.42
C VAL A 60 12.69 2.93 -4.41
N LYS A 61 12.02 2.15 -5.26
CA LYS A 61 11.03 2.66 -6.22
C LYS A 61 9.70 3.00 -5.55
N ASN A 62 9.21 2.16 -4.64
CA ASN A 62 7.83 2.20 -4.17
C ASN A 62 7.62 2.65 -2.73
N SER A 63 8.66 2.72 -1.91
CA SER A 63 8.57 3.05 -0.48
C SER A 63 7.88 4.40 -0.27
N PRO A 64 6.86 4.47 0.61
CA PRO A 64 6.17 5.70 0.93
C PRO A 64 7.10 6.79 1.49
N VAL A 65 8.07 6.40 2.31
CA VAL A 65 9.04 7.31 2.94
C VAL A 65 9.89 8.00 1.88
N LEU A 66 10.44 7.22 0.93
CA LEU A 66 11.26 7.79 -0.16
C LEU A 66 10.43 8.59 -1.16
N LYS A 67 9.15 8.24 -1.38
CA LYS A 67 8.23 9.06 -2.18
C LYS A 67 7.98 10.42 -1.52
N PHE A 68 7.78 10.45 -0.21
CA PHE A 68 7.65 11.70 0.55
C PHE A 68 8.91 12.56 0.45
N GLU A 69 10.09 11.99 0.70
CA GLU A 69 11.35 12.76 0.59
C GLU A 69 11.64 13.22 -0.84
N ARG A 70 11.25 12.45 -1.86
CA ARG A 70 11.32 12.88 -3.27
C ARG A 70 10.42 14.08 -3.54
N ALA A 71 9.15 14.02 -3.10
CA ALA A 71 8.22 15.12 -3.26
C ALA A 71 8.68 16.39 -2.52
N ASN A 72 9.23 16.23 -1.32
CA ASN A 72 9.82 17.32 -0.55
C ASN A 72 11.03 17.95 -1.28
N GLY A 73 11.91 17.12 -1.85
CA GLY A 73 13.04 17.58 -2.65
C GLY A 73 12.62 18.31 -3.93
N GLU A 74 11.53 17.88 -4.57
CA GLU A 74 10.95 18.55 -5.73
C GLU A 74 10.33 19.91 -5.37
N ALA A 75 9.64 19.99 -4.23
CA ALA A 75 9.12 21.25 -3.70
C ALA A 75 10.24 22.26 -3.40
N GLU A 76 11.31 21.82 -2.74
CA GLU A 76 12.46 22.69 -2.46
C GLU A 76 13.25 23.08 -3.71
N LYS A 77 13.32 22.18 -4.71
CA LYS A 77 13.87 22.52 -6.03
C LYS A 77 13.04 23.60 -6.73
N ALA A 78 11.71 23.51 -6.64
CA ALA A 78 10.81 24.53 -7.16
C ALA A 78 10.99 25.86 -6.42
N ASN A 79 11.12 25.85 -5.09
CA ASN A 79 11.41 27.04 -4.28
C ASN A 79 12.74 27.71 -4.65
N TYR A 80 13.79 26.90 -4.89
CA TYR A 80 15.08 27.40 -5.37
C TYR A 80 14.98 28.05 -6.76
N ASN A 81 14.23 27.44 -7.67
CA ASN A 81 14.02 28.00 -9.01
C ASN A 81 13.13 29.25 -8.97
N PHE A 82 12.08 29.27 -8.15
CA PHE A 82 11.23 30.43 -7.92
C PHE A 82 12.04 31.61 -7.37
N SER A 83 12.97 31.35 -6.46
CA SER A 83 13.88 32.37 -5.90
C SER A 83 14.76 33.05 -6.97
N LYS A 84 14.99 32.41 -8.13
CA LYS A 84 15.74 33.02 -9.24
C LYS A 84 14.90 34.04 -10.01
N ILE A 85 13.59 33.78 -10.13
CA ILE A 85 12.65 34.58 -10.92
C ILE A 85 11.80 35.52 -10.08
N VAL A 86 11.88 35.47 -8.74
CA VAL A 86 11.04 36.29 -7.84
C VAL A 86 11.14 37.80 -8.12
N VAL A 87 12.29 38.27 -8.60
CA VAL A 87 12.51 39.67 -8.99
C VAL A 87 11.58 40.11 -10.14
N LEU A 88 11.15 39.16 -10.97
CA LEU A 88 10.22 39.42 -12.07
C LEU A 88 8.76 39.43 -11.61
N LYS A 89 8.44 39.03 -10.37
CA LYS A 89 7.07 38.98 -9.83
C LYS A 89 6.39 40.35 -9.85
N ASN A 90 7.19 41.41 -9.73
CA ASN A 90 6.71 42.78 -9.66
C ASN A 90 6.68 43.47 -11.03
N VAL A 91 6.79 42.70 -12.11
CA VAL A 91 6.57 43.15 -13.48
C VAL A 91 5.25 42.57 -13.95
N TYR A 92 4.21 43.41 -14.00
CA TYR A 92 2.89 42.98 -14.44
C TYR A 92 2.22 44.06 -15.30
N PRO A 93 1.50 43.67 -16.37
CA PRO A 93 0.66 44.59 -17.10
C PRO A 93 -0.53 44.99 -16.23
N PHE A 94 -0.97 46.23 -16.35
CA PHE A 94 -2.22 46.69 -15.76
C PHE A 94 -3.12 47.27 -16.84
N LEU A 95 -4.42 47.07 -16.65
CA LEU A 95 -5.49 47.71 -17.40
C LEU A 95 -6.49 48.23 -16.39
N ASN A 96 -6.64 49.54 -16.33
CA ASN A 96 -7.58 50.21 -15.47
C ASN A 96 -8.57 50.99 -16.35
N TYR A 97 -9.86 50.79 -16.10
CA TYR A 97 -10.91 51.63 -16.63
C TYR A 97 -11.52 52.39 -15.46
N SER A 98 -11.53 53.72 -15.53
CA SER A 98 -12.14 54.58 -14.53
C SER A 98 -13.19 55.45 -15.19
N ASN A 99 -14.37 55.49 -14.58
CA ASN A 99 -15.50 56.34 -14.95
C ASN A 99 -16.03 56.95 -13.65
N GLY A 100 -16.10 58.27 -13.60
CA GLY A 100 -16.54 58.99 -12.40
C GLY A 100 -16.42 60.51 -12.55
N THR A 101 -17.32 61.22 -11.88
CA THR A 101 -17.30 62.68 -11.80
C THR A 101 -16.41 63.11 -10.64
N GLN A 102 -15.31 63.80 -10.93
CA GLN A 102 -14.44 64.36 -9.90
C GLN A 102 -14.81 65.84 -9.71
N SER A 103 -15.36 66.18 -8.54
CA SER A 103 -15.47 67.58 -8.11
C SER A 103 -14.20 67.96 -7.37
N LEU A 104 -13.49 68.96 -7.87
CA LEU A 104 -12.36 69.56 -7.17
C LEU A 104 -12.91 70.50 -6.08
N ALA A 105 -12.93 70.06 -4.83
CA ALA A 105 -13.18 70.95 -3.71
C ALA A 105 -11.95 71.87 -3.51
N SER A 106 -11.96 73.02 -4.18
CA SER A 106 -10.94 74.06 -4.02
C SER A 106 -11.32 74.96 -2.83
N ASN A 107 -10.50 75.00 -1.78
CA ASN A 107 -10.69 75.90 -0.63
C ASN A 107 -10.25 77.35 -0.98
N GLY A 108 -10.83 77.94 -2.02
CA GLY A 108 -10.58 79.32 -2.44
C GLY A 108 -11.88 80.00 -2.89
N THR A 109 -12.01 81.31 -2.61
CA THR A 109 -13.22 82.14 -2.77
C THR A 109 -13.69 82.39 -4.22
N LEU A 110 -13.25 81.59 -5.18
CA LEU A 110 -13.77 81.56 -6.55
C LEU A 110 -14.30 80.16 -6.82
N VAL A 111 -15.55 79.95 -6.45
CA VAL A 111 -16.28 78.71 -6.70
C VAL A 111 -16.67 78.68 -8.17
N SER A 112 -15.85 78.05 -9.00
CA SER A 112 -16.35 77.40 -10.22
C SER A 112 -16.37 75.91 -9.94
N ASP A 113 -17.56 75.34 -9.75
CA ASP A 113 -17.80 73.89 -9.71
C ASP A 113 -17.41 73.28 -11.07
N LEU A 114 -16.11 73.08 -11.28
CA LEU A 114 -15.58 72.30 -12.39
C LEU A 114 -15.77 70.82 -12.03
N SER A 115 -16.98 70.31 -12.25
CA SER A 115 -17.22 68.88 -12.32
C SER A 115 -16.56 68.35 -13.60
N GLN A 116 -15.41 67.70 -13.45
CA GLN A 116 -14.74 67.05 -14.57
C GLN A 116 -15.18 65.58 -14.60
N ILE A 117 -15.87 65.19 -15.68
CA ILE A 117 -16.14 63.79 -15.98
C ILE A 117 -14.84 63.21 -16.57
N ILE A 118 -14.11 62.43 -15.78
CA ILE A 118 -12.86 61.81 -16.22
C ILE A 118 -13.16 60.33 -16.51
N ASN A 119 -13.54 60.07 -17.76
CA ASN A 119 -13.62 58.71 -18.31
C ASN A 119 -12.30 58.41 -19.01
N GLY A 120 -11.56 57.41 -18.51
CA GLY A 120 -10.24 57.11 -19.03
C GLY A 120 -9.88 55.63 -18.95
N TYR A 121 -9.29 55.14 -20.02
CA TYR A 121 -8.59 53.86 -20.04
C TYR A 121 -7.10 54.12 -19.76
N ARG A 122 -6.53 53.42 -18.78
CA ARG A 122 -5.10 53.42 -18.49
C ARG A 122 -4.59 52.01 -18.66
N TYR A 123 -3.70 51.80 -19.60
CA TYR A 123 -2.95 50.56 -19.75
C TYR A 123 -1.46 50.86 -19.65
N GLY A 124 -0.71 49.90 -19.13
CA GLY A 124 0.73 50.06 -18.98
C GLY A 124 1.36 48.84 -18.34
N ILE A 125 2.67 48.88 -18.18
CA ILE A 125 3.43 47.87 -17.46
C ILE A 125 3.86 48.52 -16.14
N ASN A 126 3.48 47.91 -15.03
CA ASN A 126 4.03 48.30 -13.73
C ASN A 126 5.32 47.51 -13.50
N VAL A 127 6.39 48.22 -13.15
CA VAL A 127 7.67 47.64 -12.76
C VAL A 127 7.99 48.19 -11.38
N GLN A 128 7.90 47.34 -10.36
CA GLN A 128 8.28 47.69 -9.00
C GLN A 128 9.50 46.87 -8.59
N ILE A 129 10.61 47.52 -8.29
CA ILE A 129 11.85 46.84 -7.92
C ILE A 129 12.12 47.10 -6.42
N PRO A 130 11.72 46.17 -5.53
CA PRO A 130 12.01 46.30 -4.11
C PRO A 130 13.53 46.22 -3.86
N PHE A 131 14.08 47.24 -3.21
CA PHE A 131 15.53 47.37 -2.96
C PHE A 131 16.05 46.28 -2.00
N ASP A 132 15.21 45.82 -1.09
CA ASP A 132 15.47 44.72 -0.16
C ASP A 132 15.63 43.37 -0.87
N GLU A 133 14.93 43.15 -1.99
CA GLU A 133 15.15 41.96 -2.82
C GLU A 133 16.50 41.99 -3.53
N LEU A 134 16.98 43.17 -3.98
CA LEU A 134 18.27 43.30 -4.66
C LEU A 134 19.46 43.01 -3.74
N ILE A 135 19.47 43.61 -2.55
CA ILE A 135 20.57 43.45 -1.59
C ILE A 135 20.53 42.05 -0.97
N GLY A 136 19.32 41.55 -0.64
CA GLY A 136 19.12 40.24 -0.01
C GLY A 136 19.20 39.04 -0.97
N ARG A 137 19.19 39.25 -2.30
CA ARG A 137 19.05 38.17 -3.30
C ARG A 137 20.06 37.06 -3.14
N LYS A 138 21.35 37.41 -3.02
CA LYS A 138 22.43 36.42 -2.92
C LYS A 138 22.25 35.56 -1.67
N SER A 139 21.84 36.15 -0.56
CA SER A 139 21.57 35.44 0.69
C SER A 139 20.36 34.51 0.54
N LYS A 140 19.22 35.01 0.05
CA LYS A 140 18.01 34.20 -0.21
C LYS A 140 18.27 33.03 -1.15
N MET A 141 19.00 33.26 -2.25
CA MET A 141 19.39 32.19 -3.18
C MET A 141 20.34 31.18 -2.54
N ARG A 142 21.32 31.62 -1.74
CA ARG A 142 22.24 30.73 -1.03
C ARG A 142 21.50 29.88 -0.01
N GLN A 143 20.53 30.47 0.70
CA GLN A 143 19.67 29.76 1.64
C GLN A 143 18.84 28.69 0.91
N ALA A 144 18.10 29.05 -0.14
CA ALA A 144 17.30 28.09 -0.89
C ALA A 144 18.15 26.96 -1.51
N ALA A 145 19.35 27.28 -2.00
CA ALA A 145 20.29 26.25 -2.49
C ALA A 145 20.80 25.34 -1.37
N ALA A 146 21.07 25.88 -0.18
CA ALA A 146 21.51 25.10 0.97
C ALA A 146 20.38 24.20 1.49
N THR A 147 19.14 24.70 1.56
CA THR A 147 17.96 23.90 1.91
C THR A 147 17.74 22.75 0.94
N TYR A 148 17.80 23.03 -0.38
CA TYR A 148 17.69 21.97 -1.38
C TYR A 148 18.78 20.89 -1.22
N ARG A 149 20.04 21.30 -1.01
CA ARG A 149 21.13 20.34 -0.76
C ARG A 149 20.93 19.54 0.52
N ALA A 150 20.41 20.17 1.58
CA ALA A 150 20.10 19.49 2.84
C ALA A 150 19.01 18.43 2.65
N VAL A 151 17.97 18.71 1.87
CA VAL A 151 16.92 17.74 1.55
C VAL A 151 17.45 16.58 0.70
N VAL A 152 18.34 16.85 -0.27
CA VAL A 152 18.99 15.78 -1.06
C VAL A 152 19.83 14.87 -0.16
N ALA A 153 20.67 15.44 0.71
CA ALA A 153 21.46 14.66 1.66
C ALA A 153 20.58 13.88 2.66
N ARG A 154 19.48 14.49 3.12
CA ARG A 154 18.51 13.81 3.99
C ARG A 154 17.89 12.61 3.30
N ARG A 155 17.51 12.72 2.02
CA ARG A 155 17.00 11.58 1.25
C ARG A 155 18.01 10.42 1.17
N GLU A 156 19.30 10.71 1.00
CA GLU A 156 20.34 9.66 0.99
C GLU A 156 20.46 8.97 2.36
N ILE A 157 20.33 9.72 3.45
CA ILE A 157 20.29 9.17 4.80
C ILE A 157 19.06 8.28 4.98
N GLU A 158 17.88 8.72 4.51
CA GLU A 158 16.66 7.91 4.61
C GLU A 158 16.72 6.64 3.74
N GLU A 159 17.41 6.68 2.60
CA GLU A 159 17.66 5.48 1.78
C GLU A 159 18.54 4.47 2.53
N LEU A 160 19.59 4.93 3.23
CA LEU A 160 20.42 4.08 4.07
C LEU A 160 19.66 3.53 5.28
N ASN A 161 18.80 4.34 5.89
CA ASN A 161 17.95 3.92 7.01
C ASN A 161 16.95 2.85 6.56
N LEU A 162 16.27 3.06 5.44
CA LEU A 162 15.37 2.09 4.84
C LEU A 162 16.10 0.76 4.57
N LYS A 163 17.32 0.82 4.01
CA LYS A 163 18.12 -0.38 3.80
C LYS A 163 18.38 -1.14 5.10
N ARG A 164 18.81 -0.45 6.16
CA ARG A 164 19.10 -1.05 7.47
C ARG A 164 17.86 -1.67 8.09
N GLU A 165 16.74 -0.96 8.05
CA GLU A 165 15.47 -1.42 8.58
C GLU A 165 14.95 -2.64 7.83
N MET A 166 15.00 -2.63 6.50
CA MET A 166 14.65 -3.79 5.69
C MET A 166 15.53 -5.00 5.99
N ILE A 167 16.85 -4.82 6.16
CA ILE A 167 17.74 -5.94 6.53
C ILE A 167 17.30 -6.55 7.86
N LYS A 168 17.01 -5.70 8.85
CA LYS A 168 16.58 -6.14 10.18
C LYS A 168 15.28 -6.94 10.09
N VAL A 169 14.23 -6.37 9.49
CA VAL A 169 12.93 -7.05 9.36
C VAL A 169 13.05 -8.34 8.56
N TYR A 170 13.84 -8.35 7.49
CA TYR A 170 14.08 -9.55 6.68
C TYR A 170 14.77 -10.67 7.50
N GLN A 171 15.76 -10.32 8.31
CA GLN A 171 16.45 -11.27 9.18
C GLN A 171 15.55 -11.77 10.31
N ASP A 172 14.76 -10.88 10.91
CA ASP A 172 13.79 -11.22 11.96
C ASP A 172 12.71 -12.17 11.42
N MET A 173 12.19 -11.91 10.22
CA MET A 173 11.25 -12.78 9.52
C MET A 173 11.83 -14.18 9.26
N LEU A 174 13.06 -14.26 8.72
CA LEU A 174 13.73 -15.53 8.45
C LEU A 174 13.97 -16.32 9.74
N THR A 175 14.37 -15.64 10.82
CA THR A 175 14.57 -16.25 12.12
C THR A 175 13.26 -16.76 12.71
N SER A 176 12.21 -15.95 12.63
CA SER A 176 10.88 -16.30 13.10
C SER A 176 10.32 -17.54 12.37
N GLN A 177 10.52 -17.64 11.05
CA GLN A 177 10.17 -18.82 10.29
C GLN A 177 10.90 -20.09 10.77
N ARG A 178 12.22 -19.99 11.02
CA ARG A 178 13.01 -21.13 11.50
C ARG A 178 12.51 -21.63 12.85
N ILE A 179 12.20 -20.71 13.77
CA ILE A 179 11.62 -21.05 15.08
C ILE A 179 10.24 -21.66 14.89
N LEU A 180 9.39 -21.07 14.03
CA LEU A 180 8.05 -21.59 13.75
C LEU A 180 8.08 -23.03 13.25
N ARG A 181 9.02 -23.37 12.36
CA ARG A 181 9.21 -24.76 11.88
C ARG A 181 9.53 -25.73 13.02
N VAL A 182 10.37 -25.31 13.96
CA VAL A 182 10.69 -26.12 15.15
C VAL A 182 9.44 -26.28 16.02
N ARG A 183 8.65 -25.22 16.22
CA ARG A 183 7.41 -25.25 17.00
C ARG A 183 6.34 -26.14 16.37
N TYR A 184 6.17 -26.11 15.05
CA TYR A 184 5.27 -27.06 14.38
C TYR A 184 5.67 -28.52 14.59
N ARG A 185 6.96 -28.83 14.52
CA ARG A 185 7.44 -30.20 14.81
C ARG A 185 7.20 -30.59 16.28
N ASP A 186 7.43 -29.66 17.20
CA ASP A 186 7.20 -29.84 18.63
C ASP A 186 5.71 -30.08 18.96
N GLU A 187 4.82 -29.29 18.35
CA GLU A 187 3.37 -29.46 18.46
C GLU A 187 2.91 -30.80 17.88
N GLN A 188 3.41 -31.19 16.70
CA GLN A 188 3.08 -32.50 16.11
C GLN A 188 3.53 -33.64 17.02
N THR A 189 4.74 -33.57 17.55
CA THR A 189 5.29 -34.61 18.45
C THR A 189 4.50 -34.68 19.76
N SER A 190 4.19 -33.52 20.34
CA SER A 190 3.38 -33.41 21.56
C SER A 190 1.95 -33.88 21.35
N GLY A 191 1.36 -33.60 20.20
CA GLY A 191 0.03 -34.06 19.81
C GLY A 191 -0.02 -35.58 19.63
N MET A 192 1.00 -36.18 19.02
CA MET A 192 1.14 -37.64 18.95
C MET A 192 1.29 -38.27 20.34
N ALA A 193 2.13 -37.68 21.21
CA ALA A 193 2.30 -38.15 22.59
C ALA A 193 0.98 -38.07 23.39
N PHE A 194 0.21 -37.00 23.22
CA PHE A 194 -1.11 -36.86 23.81
C PHE A 194 -2.08 -37.94 23.33
N GLN A 195 -2.14 -38.21 22.01
CA GLN A 195 -2.98 -39.27 21.45
C GLN A 195 -2.59 -40.67 21.97
N VAL A 196 -1.29 -40.96 22.09
CA VAL A 196 -0.81 -42.22 22.67
C VAL A 196 -1.22 -42.33 24.15
N ALA A 197 -1.05 -41.26 24.92
CA ALA A 197 -1.45 -41.24 26.32
C ALA A 197 -2.97 -41.43 26.51
N GLU A 198 -3.81 -40.87 25.63
CA GLU A 198 -5.25 -41.14 25.66
C GLU A 198 -5.58 -42.63 25.45
N VAL A 199 -4.86 -43.30 24.55
CA VAL A 199 -5.03 -44.73 24.29
C VAL A 199 -4.53 -45.55 25.48
N GLU A 200 -3.40 -45.19 26.09
CA GLU A 200 -2.86 -45.87 27.26
C GLU A 200 -3.72 -45.70 28.52
N LEU A 201 -4.34 -44.52 28.70
CA LEU A 201 -5.29 -44.30 29.79
C LEU A 201 -6.53 -45.20 29.63
N LYS A 202 -7.05 -45.32 28.41
CA LYS A 202 -8.19 -46.22 28.11
C LYS A 202 -7.84 -47.69 28.37
N GLN A 203 -6.57 -48.06 28.25
CA GLN A 203 -6.06 -49.39 28.55
C GLN A 203 -5.68 -49.57 30.03
N GLY A 204 -5.82 -48.52 30.86
CA GLY A 204 -5.45 -48.54 32.28
C GLY A 204 -3.94 -48.62 32.54
N LYS A 205 -3.11 -48.26 31.55
CA LYS A 205 -1.64 -48.33 31.63
C LYS A 205 -1.00 -47.11 32.30
N ILE A 206 -1.68 -45.97 32.26
CA ILE A 206 -1.23 -44.70 32.86
C ILE A 206 -2.30 -44.13 33.78
N GLU A 207 -1.86 -43.29 34.73
CA GLU A 207 -2.76 -42.60 35.65
C GLU A 207 -3.39 -41.34 35.00
N PRO A 208 -4.63 -40.96 35.34
CA PRO A 208 -5.25 -39.71 34.83
C PRO A 208 -4.42 -38.45 35.09
N ARG A 209 -3.62 -38.45 36.16
CA ARG A 209 -2.69 -37.35 36.49
C ARG A 209 -1.61 -37.19 35.44
N GLU A 210 -1.09 -38.28 34.89
CA GLU A 210 -0.05 -38.26 33.85
C GLU A 210 -0.62 -37.73 32.54
N LEU A 211 -1.84 -38.14 32.17
CA LEU A 211 -2.54 -37.56 31.02
C LEU A 211 -2.73 -36.05 31.16
N ALA A 212 -3.11 -35.57 32.34
CA ALA A 212 -3.28 -34.13 32.58
C ALA A 212 -1.97 -33.34 32.40
N GLN A 213 -0.82 -33.91 32.77
CA GLN A 213 0.48 -33.30 32.54
C GLN A 213 0.83 -33.25 31.04
N ILE A 214 0.63 -34.36 30.32
CA ILE A 214 0.88 -34.44 28.87
C ILE A 214 -0.07 -33.50 28.10
N SER A 215 -1.33 -33.41 28.52
CA SER A 215 -2.31 -32.46 27.97
C SER A 215 -1.87 -31.02 28.15
N ASN A 216 -1.36 -30.65 29.33
CA ASN A 216 -0.83 -29.31 29.58
C ASN A 216 0.42 -29.02 28.73
N PHE A 217 1.32 -29.99 28.55
CA PHE A 217 2.47 -29.86 27.67
C PHE A 217 2.05 -29.62 26.20
N TYR A 218 1.08 -30.39 25.71
CA TYR A 218 0.51 -30.18 24.37
C TYR A 218 -0.15 -28.81 24.22
N ALA A 219 -0.93 -28.37 25.22
CA ALA A 219 -1.55 -27.04 25.21
C ALA A 219 -0.50 -25.92 25.17
N GLN A 220 0.62 -26.08 25.89
CA GLN A 220 1.74 -25.13 25.85
C GLN A 220 2.44 -25.13 24.48
N ALA A 221 2.73 -26.30 23.92
CA ALA A 221 3.34 -26.41 22.59
C ALA A 221 2.46 -25.73 21.52
N LYS A 222 1.16 -25.98 21.54
CA LYS A 222 0.19 -25.34 20.64
C LYS A 222 0.15 -23.82 20.80
N SER A 223 0.06 -23.34 22.04
CA SER A 223 0.09 -21.89 22.33
C SER A 223 1.37 -21.22 21.80
N ALA A 224 2.52 -21.89 21.96
CA ALA A 224 3.80 -21.40 21.45
C ALA A 224 3.86 -21.36 19.91
N THR A 225 3.27 -22.33 19.21
CA THR A 225 3.16 -22.30 17.75
C THR A 225 2.31 -21.13 17.26
N GLU A 226 1.14 -20.92 17.87
CA GLU A 226 0.25 -19.81 17.49
C GLU A 226 0.91 -18.45 17.73
N TYR A 227 1.59 -18.30 18.86
CA TYR A 227 2.37 -17.09 19.15
C TYR A 227 3.45 -16.84 18.09
N GLN A 228 4.23 -17.87 17.75
CA GLN A 228 5.30 -17.74 16.76
C GLN A 228 4.75 -17.48 15.35
N SER A 229 3.57 -18.03 15.02
CA SER A 229 2.87 -17.77 13.76
C SER A 229 2.46 -16.30 13.66
N GLY A 230 1.98 -15.72 14.76
CA GLY A 230 1.68 -14.29 14.86
C GLY A 230 2.91 -13.41 14.66
N GLU A 231 4.02 -13.72 15.32
CA GLU A 231 5.28 -12.96 15.17
C GLU A 231 5.84 -13.05 13.74
N PHE A 232 5.77 -14.23 13.12
CA PHE A 232 6.15 -14.38 11.70
C PHE A 232 5.30 -13.47 10.80
N LEU A 233 3.98 -13.51 10.97
CA LEU A 233 3.05 -12.73 10.16
C LEU A 233 3.25 -11.22 10.35
N LYS A 234 3.57 -10.78 11.58
CA LYS A 234 3.92 -9.40 11.88
C LYS A 234 5.14 -8.92 11.12
N HIS A 235 6.26 -9.66 11.18
CA HIS A 235 7.46 -9.30 10.42
C HIS A 235 7.22 -9.28 8.90
N PHE A 236 6.36 -10.17 8.42
CA PHE A 236 5.96 -10.19 7.02
C PHE A 236 5.20 -8.92 6.62
N TYR A 237 4.23 -8.47 7.41
CA TYR A 237 3.50 -7.22 7.17
C TYR A 237 4.36 -5.97 7.36
N ASP A 238 5.28 -5.97 8.32
CA ASP A 238 6.25 -4.88 8.51
C ASP A 238 7.12 -4.71 7.24
N LEU A 239 7.56 -5.83 6.66
CA LEU A 239 8.32 -5.81 5.41
C LEU A 239 7.49 -5.25 4.25
N GLN A 240 6.22 -5.63 4.15
CA GLN A 240 5.29 -5.10 3.15
C GLN A 240 5.11 -3.58 3.29
N ALA A 241 4.92 -3.10 4.52
CA ALA A 241 4.75 -1.67 4.81
C ALA A 241 5.99 -0.86 4.39
N LEU A 242 7.20 -1.39 4.60
CA LEU A 242 8.46 -0.75 4.21
C LEU A 242 8.64 -0.69 2.68
N ILE A 243 8.29 -1.77 1.97
CA ILE A 243 8.41 -1.85 0.51
C ILE A 243 7.35 -0.99 -0.18
N GLY A 244 6.16 -0.85 0.42
CA GLY A 244 5.06 -0.07 -0.14
C GLY A 244 4.35 -0.75 -1.32
N VAL A 245 4.43 -2.08 -1.40
CA VAL A 245 3.79 -2.89 -2.45
C VAL A 245 2.96 -3.99 -1.77
N PRO A 246 1.74 -4.32 -2.26
CA PRO A 246 0.93 -5.35 -1.65
C PRO A 246 1.54 -6.76 -1.78
N ILE A 247 1.13 -7.62 -0.85
CA ILE A 247 1.57 -9.01 -0.62
C ILE A 247 1.77 -9.83 -1.91
N GLN A 248 0.87 -9.62 -2.87
CA GLN A 248 0.75 -10.38 -4.12
C GLN A 248 1.99 -10.25 -5.03
N TYR A 249 2.77 -9.16 -4.90
CA TYR A 249 3.95 -8.92 -5.73
C TYR A 249 5.28 -9.35 -5.10
N LEU A 250 5.26 -9.81 -3.83
CA LEU A 250 6.46 -10.26 -3.13
C LEU A 250 6.75 -11.75 -3.34
N GLN A 251 5.79 -12.48 -3.92
CA GLN A 251 5.97 -13.86 -4.33
C GLN A 251 6.80 -13.90 -5.61
N MET A 252 7.81 -14.78 -5.67
CA MET A 252 8.31 -15.19 -6.96
C MET A 252 7.14 -15.80 -7.74
N SER A 253 6.89 -15.30 -8.94
CA SER A 253 6.03 -15.95 -9.92
C SER A 253 6.56 -17.36 -10.15
N THR A 254 6.09 -18.30 -9.33
CA THR A 254 6.11 -19.71 -9.68
C THR A 254 5.17 -19.78 -10.87
N LYS A 255 5.74 -19.91 -12.07
CA LYS A 255 4.99 -20.17 -13.29
C LYS A 255 4.12 -21.40 -13.05
N VAL A 256 2.87 -21.19 -12.69
CA VAL A 256 1.83 -22.18 -12.88
C VAL A 256 1.63 -22.26 -14.37
N VAL A 257 2.24 -23.26 -15.00
CA VAL A 257 1.88 -23.67 -16.37
C VAL A 257 0.41 -24.09 -16.29
N PRO A 258 -0.52 -23.41 -16.98
CA PRO A 258 -1.90 -23.86 -17.02
C PRO A 258 -1.92 -25.17 -17.81
N ILE A 259 -2.24 -26.27 -17.13
CA ILE A 259 -2.68 -27.48 -17.80
C ILE A 259 -4.04 -27.12 -18.42
N LEU A 260 -4.04 -26.92 -19.74
CA LEU A 260 -5.27 -26.77 -20.51
C LEU A 260 -6.18 -27.97 -20.23
N PRO A 261 -7.44 -27.78 -19.83
CA PRO A 261 -8.40 -28.88 -19.73
C PRO A 261 -8.69 -29.38 -21.15
N GLN A 262 -8.51 -30.69 -21.35
CA GLN A 262 -8.92 -31.40 -22.56
C GLN A 262 -10.43 -31.21 -22.75
N SER A 263 -10.81 -30.55 -23.83
CA SER A 263 -12.21 -30.46 -24.24
C SER A 263 -12.66 -31.80 -24.80
N GLU A 264 -13.82 -32.23 -24.32
CA GLU A 264 -14.65 -33.29 -24.87
C GLU A 264 -14.80 -33.17 -26.39
N GLN A 265 -14.57 -34.28 -27.10
CA GLN A 265 -15.37 -34.63 -28.28
C GLN A 265 -15.72 -36.13 -28.19
N MET A 266 -17.01 -36.41 -27.96
CA MET A 266 -17.69 -37.67 -28.31
C MET A 266 -18.47 -37.47 -29.63
N PRO A 267 -19.04 -38.50 -30.27
CA PRO A 267 -18.51 -39.83 -30.61
C PRO A 267 -18.70 -40.20 -32.12
N VAL A 268 -17.93 -41.20 -32.56
CA VAL A 268 -18.19 -42.28 -33.55
C VAL A 268 -19.22 -42.09 -34.68
N ASN A 269 -18.74 -42.17 -35.94
CA ASN A 269 -19.36 -42.92 -37.05
C ASN A 269 -18.29 -43.17 -38.17
N VAL A 270 -17.74 -44.39 -38.35
CA VAL A 270 -18.10 -45.43 -39.36
C VAL A 270 -17.94 -44.94 -40.81
N LEU A 271 -17.18 -45.52 -41.77
CA LEU A 271 -16.70 -46.88 -42.12
C LEU A 271 -15.39 -46.72 -42.99
N PRO A 272 -14.67 -47.80 -43.36
CA PRO A 272 -13.25 -47.82 -43.76
C PRO A 272 -13.01 -47.95 -45.28
N SER A 273 -11.76 -47.75 -45.75
CA SER A 273 -11.05 -48.73 -46.60
C SER A 273 -9.68 -48.23 -47.08
N SER A 274 -8.83 -49.22 -47.36
CA SER A 274 -7.63 -49.19 -48.20
C SER A 274 -6.39 -48.52 -47.60
N SER A 275 -5.17 -49.01 -47.75
CA SER A 275 -4.62 -50.34 -48.03
C SER A 275 -3.11 -50.14 -48.11
N LYS A 276 -2.36 -50.89 -47.29
CA LYS A 276 -1.02 -51.40 -47.60
C LYS A 276 0.15 -50.40 -47.75
N PRO A 277 1.40 -50.90 -47.68
CA PRO A 277 2.41 -50.35 -46.78
C PRO A 277 3.68 -49.94 -47.55
N GLU A 278 4.76 -49.76 -46.79
CA GLU A 278 6.09 -50.30 -47.10
C GLU A 278 7.19 -49.35 -47.63
N LEU A 279 8.35 -49.57 -47.01
CA LEU A 279 9.74 -49.30 -47.40
C LEU A 279 10.29 -47.84 -47.34
N LYS A 280 11.28 -47.50 -46.50
CA LYS A 280 12.69 -47.96 -46.29
C LYS A 280 13.68 -47.17 -47.17
N LYS A 281 14.80 -46.75 -46.52
CA LYS A 281 16.08 -46.25 -47.08
C LYS A 281 15.99 -44.85 -47.74
N SER A 282 17.00 -43.99 -47.72
CA SER A 282 18.44 -44.12 -47.47
C SER A 282 19.06 -42.71 -47.36
N GLU A 283 20.11 -42.62 -46.54
CA GLU A 283 21.39 -41.91 -46.77
C GLU A 283 21.43 -40.52 -47.42
N SER A 284 22.18 -39.63 -46.73
CA SER A 284 23.43 -38.99 -47.22
C SER A 284 23.47 -37.54 -46.72
N LYS A 285 24.38 -37.17 -45.79
CA LYS A 285 25.67 -36.49 -46.12
C LYS A 285 25.47 -35.45 -47.23
N LYS A 286 25.75 -34.16 -47.07
CA LYS A 286 27.03 -33.57 -46.63
C LYS A 286 26.87 -32.01 -46.65
N LYS A 287 27.59 -31.36 -45.74
CA LYS A 287 27.99 -29.92 -45.63
C LYS A 287 28.39 -29.26 -46.97
N PRO A 288 28.51 -27.91 -47.09
CA PRO A 288 29.17 -26.98 -46.15
C PRO A 288 28.25 -26.09 -45.31
#